data_AF-A0A0U1DDN6-F1
#
_entry.id   AF-A0A0U1DDN6-F1
#
_cell.length_a   1.000
_cell.length_b   1.000
_cell.length_c   1.000
_cell.angle_alpha   90.00
_cell.angle_beta   90.00
_cell.angle_gamma   90.00
#
_symmetry.space_group_name_H-M   'P 1'
#
loop_
_entity.id
_entity.type
_entity.pdbx_description
1 polymer ?
#
loop_
_entity_poly.entity_id
_entity_poly.type
_entity_poly.pdbx_seq_one_letter_code
_entity_poly.pdbx_strand_id
1 'polypeptide(L)'
;MITGPVFGDRDPLYRGIHVPRQFWKIVVRVSARDGDLRATAFLADQNAALDAAFGSDTESFTDIGKVVMFQKSVGDIERLSGLSFGGLHQHDTMTVGLEAASPLLGSLDDAAW
;
A
#
# COMPACT_ATOMS: atom_id res chain seq x y z
N MET A 1 -7.89 -7.64 3.65
CA MET A 1 -6.60 -7.04 3.20
C MET A 1 -6.75 -6.73 1.73
N ILE A 2 -6.28 -5.57 1.31
CA ILE A 2 -6.22 -5.17 -0.11
C ILE A 2 -4.79 -4.77 -0.47
N THR A 3 -4.39 -4.95 -1.73
CA THR A 3 -3.04 -4.65 -2.21
C THR A 3 -3.07 -4.36 -3.71
N GLY A 4 -2.10 -3.60 -4.19
CA GLY A 4 -1.97 -3.27 -5.60
C GLY A 4 -0.65 -2.57 -5.91
N PRO A 5 -0.36 -2.32 -7.19
CA PRO A 5 0.81 -1.59 -7.60
C PRO A 5 0.63 -0.08 -7.42
N VAL A 6 1.76 0.63 -7.38
CA VAL A 6 1.86 2.05 -7.72
C VAL A 6 2.58 2.12 -9.06
N PHE A 7 1.93 2.69 -10.07
CA PHE A 7 2.57 2.94 -11.36
C PHE A 7 3.33 4.28 -11.29
N GLY A 8 4.59 4.27 -11.72
CA GLY A 8 5.43 5.45 -11.73
C GLY A 8 6.16 5.64 -13.05
N ASP A 9 6.60 6.87 -13.33
CA ASP A 9 7.24 7.25 -14.60
C ASP A 9 8.56 6.49 -14.88
N ARG A 10 9.14 5.84 -13.87
CA ARG A 10 10.39 5.07 -13.97
C ARG A 10 10.17 3.55 -14.01
N ASP A 11 8.92 3.09 -14.14
CA ASP A 11 8.62 1.67 -14.26
C ASP A 11 9.21 1.12 -15.56
N PRO A 12 10.11 0.12 -15.49
CA PRO A 12 10.77 -0.40 -16.68
C PRO A 12 9.77 -1.09 -17.60
N LEU A 13 9.94 -0.89 -18.90
CA LEU A 13 9.19 -1.62 -19.91
C LEU A 13 9.76 -3.03 -20.04
N TYR A 14 8.96 -4.03 -19.70
CA TYR A 14 9.30 -5.44 -19.84
C TYR A 14 8.27 -6.14 -20.70
N ARG A 15 8.72 -6.72 -21.83
CA ARG A 15 7.85 -7.44 -22.78
C ARG A 15 6.58 -6.65 -23.18
N GLY A 16 6.73 -5.33 -23.36
CA GLY A 16 5.65 -4.44 -23.78
C GLY A 16 4.74 -3.92 -22.67
N ILE A 17 5.04 -4.21 -21.39
CA ILE A 17 4.25 -3.76 -20.23
C ILE A 17 5.16 -3.07 -19.21
N HIS A 18 4.71 -1.98 -18.59
CA HIS A 18 5.44 -1.33 -17.49
C HIS A 18 5.36 -2.18 -16.22
N VAL A 19 6.50 -2.51 -15.63
CA VAL A 19 6.59 -3.28 -14.39
C VAL A 19 6.65 -2.33 -13.19
N PRO A 20 5.64 -2.33 -12.30
CA PRO A 20 5.62 -1.47 -11.13
C PRO A 20 6.81 -1.72 -10.20
N ARG A 21 7.47 -0.65 -9.77
CA ARG A 21 8.57 -0.71 -8.79
C ARG A 21 8.08 -0.70 -7.34
N GLN A 22 6.84 -0.31 -7.12
CA GLN A 22 6.26 -0.12 -5.78
C GLN A 22 4.90 -0.81 -5.68
N PHE A 23 4.62 -1.35 -4.50
CA PHE A 23 3.37 -2.03 -4.18
C PHE A 23 2.85 -1.52 -2.84
N TRP A 24 1.55 -1.30 -2.73
CA TRP A 24 0.91 -0.92 -1.49
C TRP A 24 0.11 -2.09 -0.92
N LYS A 25 -0.05 -2.11 0.41
CA LYS A 25 -0.90 -3.07 1.12
C LYS A 25 -1.63 -2.38 2.26
N ILE A 26 -2.94 -2.56 2.34
CA ILE A 26 -3.77 -2.08 3.45
C ILE A 26 -4.36 -3.28 4.19
N VAL A 27 -4.08 -3.35 5.49
CA VAL A 27 -4.62 -4.36 6.40
C VAL A 27 -5.68 -3.69 7.26
N VAL A 28 -6.89 -4.24 7.22
CA VAL A 28 -8.00 -3.81 8.08
C VAL A 28 -8.23 -4.90 9.11
N ARG A 29 -8.32 -4.51 10.38
CA ARG A 29 -8.55 -5.42 11.51
C ARG A 29 -9.54 -4.82 12.50
N VAL A 30 -10.26 -5.69 13.20
CA VAL A 30 -10.99 -5.30 14.41
C VAL A 30 -9.98 -5.21 15.56
N SER A 31 -10.05 -4.14 16.33
CA SER A 31 -9.22 -3.93 17.51
C SER A 31 -9.79 -4.73 18.69
N ALA A 32 -8.95 -5.55 19.31
CA ALA A 32 -9.34 -6.34 20.47
C ALA A 32 -9.57 -5.51 21.74
N ARG A 33 -9.21 -4.22 21.73
CA ARG A 33 -9.35 -3.31 22.88
C ARG A 33 -10.72 -2.65 22.98
N ASP A 34 -11.23 -2.18 21.84
CA ASP A 34 -12.42 -1.32 21.73
C ASP A 34 -13.44 -1.86 20.73
N GLY A 35 -13.09 -2.86 19.91
CA GLY A 35 -13.97 -3.40 18.86
C GLY A 35 -13.96 -2.59 17.56
N ASP A 36 -13.19 -1.50 17.49
CA ASP A 36 -13.18 -0.60 16.35
C ASP A 36 -12.36 -1.15 15.17
N LEU A 37 -12.76 -0.77 13.96
CA LEU A 37 -11.97 -1.03 12.76
C LEU A 37 -10.72 -0.16 12.77
N ARG A 38 -9.57 -0.76 12.46
CA ARG A 38 -8.29 -0.09 12.30
C ARG A 38 -7.68 -0.47 10.97
N ALA A 39 -7.21 0.52 10.22
CA ALA A 39 -6.51 0.36 8.96
C ALA A 39 -5.02 0.68 9.13
N THR A 40 -4.16 -0.19 8.61
CA THR A 40 -2.72 0.04 8.55
C THR A 40 -2.25 -0.15 7.13
N ALA A 41 -1.67 0.90 6.55
CA ALA A 41 -1.20 0.90 5.18
C ALA A 41 0.34 0.84 5.13
N PHE A 42 0.84 0.09 4.16
CA PHE A 42 2.26 -0.10 3.89
C PHE A 42 2.53 0.17 2.42
N LEU A 43 3.67 0.80 2.14
CA LEU A 43 4.26 0.93 0.81
C LEU A 43 5.55 0.12 0.79
N ALA A 44 5.62 -0.86 -0.09
CA ALA A 44 6.79 -1.67 -0.37
C ALA A 44 7.52 -1.12 -1.60
N ASP A 45 8.79 -0.83 -1.45
CA ASP A 45 9.68 -0.35 -2.51
C ASP A 45 10.70 -1.44 -2.88
N GLN A 46 10.72 -1.82 -4.16
CA GLN A 46 11.60 -2.86 -4.71
C GLN A 46 12.65 -2.29 -5.68
N ASN A 47 12.90 -0.98 -5.68
CA ASN A 47 13.81 -0.32 -6.62
C ASN A 47 15.19 -0.99 -6.66
N ALA A 48 15.79 -1.25 -5.50
CA ALA A 48 17.12 -1.86 -5.41
C ALA A 48 17.16 -3.30 -5.96
N ALA A 49 16.08 -4.06 -5.82
CA ALA A 49 15.97 -5.41 -6.35
C ALA A 49 15.80 -5.39 -7.88
N LEU A 50 14.98 -4.48 -8.40
CA LEU A 50 14.75 -4.36 -9.84
C LEU A 50 15.97 -3.80 -10.57
N ASP A 51 16.67 -2.82 -10.00
CA ASP A 51 17.90 -2.29 -10.60
C ASP A 51 18.98 -3.38 -10.72
N ALA A 52 19.06 -4.31 -9.75
CA ALA A 52 19.95 -5.46 -9.84
C ALA A 52 19.51 -6.48 -10.91
N ALA A 53 18.20 -6.76 -10.99
CA ALA A 53 17.64 -7.73 -11.94
C ALA A 53 17.74 -7.27 -13.40
N PHE A 54 17.58 -5.96 -13.68
CA PHE A 54 17.70 -5.39 -15.03
C PHE A 54 19.11 -4.92 -15.39
N GLY A 55 20.03 -4.79 -14.42
CA GLY A 55 21.40 -4.32 -14.64
C GLY A 55 22.41 -5.40 -15.03
N SER A 56 22.01 -6.67 -15.07
CA SER A 56 22.86 -7.78 -15.51
C SER A 56 22.35 -8.35 -16.83
N ASP A 57 23.25 -8.62 -17.79
CA ASP A 57 22.93 -9.18 -19.12
C ASP A 57 22.28 -10.58 -19.08
N THR A 58 22.04 -11.12 -17.89
CA THR A 58 21.32 -12.36 -17.61
C THR A 58 20.21 -12.02 -16.62
N GLU A 59 18.95 -12.26 -16.99
CA GLU A 59 17.77 -12.06 -16.13
C GLU A 59 17.89 -12.87 -14.83
N SER A 60 18.57 -12.32 -13.81
CA SER A 60 18.84 -13.00 -12.55
C SER A 60 17.96 -12.42 -11.45
N PHE A 61 16.81 -13.06 -11.22
CA PHE A 61 15.88 -12.75 -10.12
C PHE A 61 16.32 -13.31 -8.77
N THR A 62 17.61 -13.62 -8.58
CA THR A 62 18.11 -14.27 -7.35
C THR A 62 18.24 -13.32 -6.16
N ASP A 63 18.30 -11.99 -6.38
CA ASP A 63 18.54 -10.98 -5.33
C ASP A 63 17.31 -10.11 -5.00
N ILE A 64 16.09 -10.68 -5.06
CA ILE A 64 14.83 -9.94 -4.74
C ILE A 64 14.64 -9.69 -3.23
N GLY A 65 15.61 -10.05 -2.38
CA GLY A 65 15.48 -9.98 -0.92
C GLY A 65 15.37 -8.56 -0.32
N LYS A 66 15.66 -7.50 -1.09
CA LYS A 66 15.68 -6.11 -0.59
C LYS A 66 14.38 -5.38 -0.91
N VAL A 67 13.29 -5.77 -0.24
CA VAL A 67 12.05 -4.99 -0.22
C VAL A 67 12.04 -4.11 1.02
N VAL A 68 12.00 -2.78 0.83
CA VAL A 68 11.88 -1.86 1.96
C VAL A 68 10.40 -1.55 2.15
N MET A 69 9.87 -1.83 3.35
CA MET A 69 8.47 -1.56 3.69
C MET A 69 8.38 -0.34 4.60
N PHE A 70 7.59 0.64 4.20
CA PHE A 70 7.31 1.84 4.98
C PHE A 70 5.82 1.87 5.32
N GLN A 71 5.48 2.18 6.57
CA GLN A 71 4.09 2.52 6.89
C GLN A 71 3.75 3.85 6.19
N LYS A 72 2.57 3.92 5.58
CA LYS A 72 1.99 5.09 4.94
C LYS A 72 0.58 5.31 5.48
N SER A 73 0.06 6.54 5.35
CA SER A 73 -1.36 6.75 5.59
C SER A 73 -2.18 6.14 4.46
N VAL A 74 -3.42 5.75 4.72
CA VAL A 74 -4.38 5.32 3.71
C VAL A 74 -4.56 6.42 2.66
N GLY A 75 -4.64 7.69 3.08
CA GLY A 75 -4.72 8.83 2.15
C GLY A 75 -3.47 9.02 1.28
N ASP A 76 -2.28 8.66 1.78
CA ASP A 76 -1.07 8.61 0.95
C ASP A 76 -1.18 7.52 -0.12
N ILE A 77 -1.73 6.35 0.22
CA ILE A 77 -1.94 5.27 -0.76
C ILE A 77 -3.01 5.65 -1.79
N GLU A 78 -4.10 6.32 -1.40
CA GLU A 78 -5.11 6.83 -2.34
C GLU A 78 -4.47 7.77 -3.37
N ARG A 79 -3.66 8.73 -2.89
CA ARG A 79 -2.94 9.66 -3.77
C ARG A 79 -1.95 8.96 -4.70
N LEU A 80 -1.21 7.96 -4.20
CA LEU A 80 -0.20 7.25 -5.00
C LEU A 80 -0.82 6.30 -6.03
N SER A 81 -1.92 5.63 -5.69
CA SER A 81 -2.56 4.63 -6.55
C SER A 81 -3.62 5.21 -7.49
N GLY A 82 -4.12 6.43 -7.20
CA GLY A 82 -5.27 7.01 -7.90
C GLY A 82 -6.61 6.34 -7.55
N LEU A 83 -6.62 5.47 -6.53
CA LEU A 83 -7.82 4.80 -6.04
C LEU A 83 -8.42 5.55 -4.86
N SER A 84 -9.71 5.36 -4.60
CA SER A 84 -10.34 5.72 -3.33
C SER A 84 -10.70 4.45 -2.57
N PHE A 85 -10.49 4.46 -1.25
CA PHE A 85 -10.89 3.38 -0.35
C PHE A 85 -12.07 3.80 0.54
N GLY A 86 -12.87 4.77 0.09
CA GLY A 86 -14.01 5.30 0.82
C GLY A 86 -13.63 5.86 2.19
N GLY A 87 -14.37 5.47 3.23
CA GLY A 87 -14.15 5.93 4.61
C GLY A 87 -12.95 5.33 5.32
N LEU A 88 -12.12 4.51 4.66
CA LEU A 88 -11.07 3.75 5.33
C LEU A 88 -9.97 4.63 5.95
N HIS A 89 -9.71 5.81 5.36
CA HIS A 89 -8.74 6.77 5.90
C HIS A 89 -9.14 7.31 7.29
N GLN A 90 -10.42 7.29 7.64
CA GLN A 90 -10.93 7.74 8.96
C GLN A 90 -10.54 6.77 10.09
N HIS A 91 -10.13 5.55 9.72
CA HIS A 91 -9.77 4.46 10.64
C HIS A 91 -8.26 4.17 10.59
N ASP A 92 -7.48 5.06 9.97
CA ASP A 92 -6.06 4.88 9.74
C ASP A 92 -5.23 5.01 11.03
N THR A 93 -4.38 4.02 11.26
CA THR A 93 -3.46 3.93 12.40
C THR A 93 -2.22 4.82 12.25
N MET A 94 -1.94 5.35 11.05
CA MET A 94 -0.86 6.32 10.83
C MET A 94 -1.34 7.78 11.02
N THR A 95 -2.64 8.05 10.86
CA THR A 95 -3.23 9.36 11.13
C THR A 95 -3.48 9.52 12.63
N VAL A 96 -2.40 9.63 13.40
CA VAL A 96 -2.47 10.05 14.80
C VAL A 96 -1.27 10.96 15.13
N GLY A 97 -1.36 12.20 14.65
CA GLY A 97 -1.14 13.32 15.56
C GLY A 97 -2.48 13.64 16.21
N LEU A 98 -2.65 13.23 17.47
CA LEU A 98 -3.88 13.29 18.28
C LEU A 98 -4.98 12.27 17.93
N GLU A 99 -5.15 11.28 18.82
CA GLU A 99 -6.38 10.51 18.91
C GLU A 99 -7.50 11.46 19.36
N ALA A 100 -8.42 11.80 18.48
CA ALA A 100 -9.75 12.26 18.87
C ALA A 100 -10.73 12.14 17.70
N ALA A 101 -11.64 11.18 17.84
CA ALA A 101 -13.00 11.15 17.28
C ALA A 101 -13.13 11.16 15.74
N SER A 102 -13.03 9.98 15.14
CA SER A 102 -13.74 9.69 13.88
C SER A 102 -15.11 9.05 14.20
N PRO A 103 -16.21 9.40 13.50
CA PRO A 103 -17.52 8.77 13.69
C PRO A 103 -17.55 7.31 13.20
N LEU A 104 -18.35 6.48 13.88
CA LEU A 104 -18.55 5.06 13.62
C LEU A 104 -19.17 4.77 12.25
N LEU A 105 -18.62 3.79 11.53
CA LEU A 105 -19.32 3.09 10.45
C LEU A 105 -20.26 2.03 11.04
N GLY A 106 -21.51 1.98 10.55
CA GLY A 106 -22.55 1.11 11.09
C GLY A 106 -22.56 -0.31 10.51
N SER A 107 -22.02 -0.51 9.30
CA SER A 107 -21.97 -1.81 8.63
C SER A 107 -20.76 -1.98 7.71
N LEU A 108 -20.37 -3.23 7.45
CA LEU A 108 -19.42 -3.60 6.38
C LEU A 108 -19.99 -3.36 4.97
N ASP A 109 -21.32 -3.26 4.84
CA ASP A 109 -21.99 -2.91 3.58
C ASP A 109 -21.78 -1.43 3.19
N ASP A 110 -21.36 -0.59 4.13
CA ASP A 110 -21.03 0.82 3.89
C ASP A 110 -19.67 0.96 3.18
N ALA A 111 -18.85 -0.10 3.16
CA ALA A 111 -17.63 -0.20 2.38
C ALA A 111 -17.95 -0.81 1.00
N ALA A 112 -18.75 -0.10 0.21
CA ALA A 112 -19.01 -0.47 -1.17
C ALA A 112 -17.80 -0.16 -2.08
N TRP A 113 -17.55 -1.06 -3.03
CA TRP A 113 -16.50 -1.01 -4.06
C TRP A 113 -17.05 -0.52 -5.40
#